data_AF-A0A920N8J0-F1
#
_entry.id   AF-A0A920N8J0-F1
#
_cell.length_a   1.000
_cell.length_b   1.000
_cell.length_c   1.000
_cell.angle_alpha   90.00
_cell.angle_beta   90.00
_cell.angle_gamma   90.00
#
_symmetry.space_group_name_H-M   'P 1'
#
loop_
_entity.id
_entity.type
_entity.pdbx_description
1 polymer ?
#
loop_
_entity_poly.entity_id
_entity_poly.type
_entity_poly.pdbx_seq_one_letter_code
_entity_poly.pdbx_strand_id
1 'polypeptide(L)'
;MSTLIAAAADASEYAARFQADGVLVVDPLVDPATVESLKRRTAEIAERSVAYPTEFLELEPGASVVDLSILRKINHCHFHDDIFAQHAAHRASWTWSNP
;
A
#
# COMPACT_ATOMS: atom_id res chain seq x y z
N MET A 1 -7.48 -17.71 -14.10
CA MET A 1 -7.00 -16.46 -14.73
C MET A 1 -7.82 -15.33 -14.15
N SER A 2 -7.24 -14.48 -13.31
CA SER A 2 -7.95 -13.31 -12.75
C SER A 2 -7.97 -12.22 -13.80
N THR A 3 -9.16 -11.93 -14.34
CA THR A 3 -9.36 -10.83 -15.27
C THR A 3 -9.14 -9.52 -14.52
N LEU A 4 -8.18 -8.71 -14.97
CA LEU A 4 -8.00 -7.35 -14.50
C LEU A 4 -9.24 -6.54 -14.84
N ILE A 5 -9.92 -5.99 -13.84
CA ILE A 5 -11.08 -5.14 -14.06
C ILE A 5 -10.53 -3.72 -14.24
N ALA A 6 -10.49 -3.26 -15.51
CA ALA A 6 -10.42 -1.83 -15.80
C ALA A 6 -11.61 -1.15 -15.12
N ALA A 7 -11.46 0.12 -14.71
CA ALA A 7 -12.49 0.89 -14.01
C ALA A 7 -13.88 0.81 -14.70
N ALA A 8 -14.66 -0.21 -14.40
CA ALA A 8 -16.06 -0.36 -14.71
C ALA A 8 -16.81 0.82 -14.11
N ALA A 9 -17.69 1.39 -14.92
CA ALA A 9 -18.45 2.59 -14.62
C ALA A 9 -19.53 2.39 -13.54
N ASP A 10 -19.68 1.17 -12.99
CA ASP A 10 -20.79 0.80 -12.11
C ASP A 10 -20.32 0.01 -10.87
N ALA A 11 -20.62 0.56 -9.69
CA ALA A 11 -20.35 -0.04 -8.38
C ALA A 11 -21.04 -1.41 -8.17
N SER A 12 -22.14 -1.68 -8.90
CA SER A 12 -22.92 -2.91 -8.76
C SER A 12 -22.17 -4.16 -9.24
N GLU A 13 -21.36 -4.03 -10.30
CA GLU A 13 -20.58 -5.12 -10.88
C GLU A 13 -19.45 -5.57 -9.94
N TYR A 14 -18.81 -4.61 -9.27
CA TYR A 14 -17.76 -4.88 -8.29
C TYR A 14 -18.26 -5.62 -7.06
N ALA A 15 -19.45 -5.25 -6.56
CA ALA A 15 -20.06 -5.89 -5.41
C ALA A 15 -20.38 -7.37 -5.72
N ALA A 16 -20.97 -7.65 -6.89
CA ALA A 16 -21.29 -9.01 -7.31
C ALA A 16 -20.02 -9.86 -7.51
N ARG A 17 -18.98 -9.29 -8.14
CA ARG A 17 -17.70 -9.97 -8.34
C ARG A 17 -17.01 -10.29 -7.01
N PHE A 18 -16.95 -9.32 -6.10
CA PHE A 18 -16.37 -9.50 -4.78
C PHE A 18 -17.14 -10.55 -3.96
N GLN A 19 -18.47 -10.55 -4.02
CA GLN A 19 -19.29 -11.57 -3.35
C GLN A 19 -19.05 -12.98 -3.88
N ALA A 20 -18.88 -13.13 -5.19
CA ALA A 20 -18.65 -14.42 -5.82
C ALA A 20 -17.22 -14.95 -5.58
N ASP A 21 -16.23 -14.07 -5.73
CA ASP A 21 -14.82 -14.48 -5.80
C ASP A 21 -14.09 -14.27 -4.46
N GLY A 22 -14.68 -13.56 -3.51
CA GLY A 22 -14.08 -13.18 -2.22
C GLY A 22 -12.93 -12.17 -2.33
N VAL A 23 -12.61 -11.75 -3.55
CA VAL A 23 -11.53 -10.82 -3.89
C VAL A 23 -11.97 -9.93 -5.05
N LEU A 24 -11.45 -8.71 -5.06
CA LEU A 24 -11.63 -7.78 -6.16
C LEU A 24 -10.28 -7.21 -6.57
N VAL A 25 -9.95 -7.36 -7.85
CA VAL A 25 -8.71 -6.82 -8.44
C VAL A 25 -9.03 -5.51 -9.11
N VAL A 26 -8.45 -4.42 -8.59
CA VAL A 26 -8.59 -3.07 -9.14
C VAL A 26 -7.25 -2.62 -9.71
N ASP A 27 -7.24 -2.23 -10.98
CA ASP A 27 -6.02 -1.77 -11.67
C ASP A 27 -6.28 -0.54 -12.55
N PRO A 28 -5.69 0.64 -12.25
CA PRO A 28 -4.88 0.94 -11.06
C PRO A 28 -5.76 1.32 -9.86
N LEU A 29 -5.51 0.75 -8.69
CA LEU A 29 -6.12 1.22 -7.43
C LEU A 29 -5.44 2.50 -6.90
N VAL A 30 -4.15 2.64 -7.19
CA VAL A 30 -3.27 3.71 -6.73
C VAL A 30 -2.47 4.17 -7.94
N ASP A 31 -2.31 5.49 -8.10
CA ASP A 31 -1.54 6.01 -9.22
C ASP A 31 -0.05 5.62 -9.10
N PRO A 32 0.66 5.45 -10.22
CA PRO A 32 2.08 5.06 -10.20
C PRO A 32 2.99 6.03 -9.45
N ALA A 33 2.68 7.33 -9.43
CA ALA A 33 3.52 8.31 -8.76
C ALA A 33 3.44 8.18 -7.24
N THR A 34 2.24 7.88 -6.71
CA THR A 34 2.06 7.53 -5.29
C THR A 34 2.82 6.25 -4.93
N VAL A 35 2.76 5.21 -5.79
CA VAL A 35 3.54 3.97 -5.59
C VAL A 35 5.04 4.26 -5.52
N GLU A 36 5.58 5.06 -6.45
CA GLU A 36 7.00 5.43 -6.42
C GLU A 36 7.36 6.30 -5.21
N SER A 37 6.46 7.15 -4.73
CA SER A 37 6.67 7.92 -3.49
C SER A 37 6.80 7.01 -2.27
N LEU A 38 5.93 6.00 -2.16
CA LEU A 38 5.96 5.02 -1.06
C LEU A 38 7.22 4.15 -1.11
N LYS A 39 7.65 3.73 -2.31
CA LYS A 39 8.91 2.99 -2.50
C LYS A 39 10.12 3.82 -2.08
N ARG A 40 10.20 5.07 -2.53
CA ARG A 40 11.29 5.98 -2.16
C ARG A 40 11.34 6.17 -0.65
N ARG A 41 10.21 6.42 0.01
CA ARG A 41 10.16 6.56 1.48
C ARG A 41 10.58 5.27 2.20
N THR A 42 10.21 4.09 1.67
CA THR A 42 10.68 2.80 2.20
C THR A 42 12.20 2.69 2.14
N ALA A 43 12.82 3.08 1.02
CA ALA A 43 14.28 3.10 0.88
C ALA A 43 14.93 4.09 1.85
N GLU A 44 14.37 5.31 1.97
CA GLU A 44 14.87 6.33 2.90
C GLU A 44 14.86 5.84 4.36
N ILE A 45 13.82 5.11 4.77
CA ILE A 45 13.74 4.49 6.10
C ILE A 45 14.78 3.39 6.26
N ALA A 46 14.92 2.51 5.26
CA ALA A 46 15.88 1.40 5.29
C ALA A 46 17.34 1.90 5.35
N GLU A 47 17.65 2.96 4.60
CA GLU A 47 18.95 3.64 4.59
C GLU A 47 19.18 4.51 5.82
N ARG A 48 18.17 4.64 6.69
CA ARG A 48 18.16 5.50 7.89
C ARG A 48 18.39 6.98 7.56
N SER A 49 18.07 7.41 6.33
CA SER A 49 18.09 8.82 5.95
C SER A 49 16.89 9.59 6.49
N VAL A 50 15.82 8.87 6.86
CA VAL A 50 14.70 9.36 7.67
C VAL A 50 14.65 8.57 8.98
N ALA A 51 14.40 9.27 10.09
CA ALA A 51 14.27 8.63 11.40
C ALA A 51 13.00 7.76 11.46
N TYR A 52 13.17 6.50 11.84
CA TYR A 52 12.07 5.57 12.06
C TYR A 52 12.41 4.65 13.25
N PRO A 53 11.45 4.31 14.14
CA PRO A 53 11.73 3.44 15.27
C PRO A 53 12.14 2.03 14.81
N THR A 54 13.32 1.56 15.25
CA THR A 54 13.91 0.31 14.76
C THR A 54 13.10 -0.91 15.22
N GLU A 55 12.44 -0.83 16.37
CA GLU A 55 11.53 -1.85 16.89
C GLU A 55 10.34 -2.15 15.98
N PHE A 56 10.01 -1.24 15.05
CA PHE A 56 8.94 -1.41 14.08
C PHE A 56 9.44 -1.84 12.71
N LEU A 57 10.74 -2.10 12.56
CA LEU A 57 11.33 -2.67 11.35
C LEU A 57 11.51 -4.18 11.53
N GLU A 58 10.80 -4.97 10.73
CA GLU A 58 11.03 -6.42 10.68
C GLU A 58 12.06 -6.73 9.61
N LEU A 59 13.15 -7.39 10.01
CA LEU A 59 14.23 -7.82 9.13
C LEU A 59 14.17 -9.32 8.84
N GLU A 60 14.96 -9.75 7.87
CA GLU A 60 15.24 -11.17 7.67
C GLU A 60 15.87 -11.80 8.93
N PRO A 61 15.54 -13.07 9.25
CA PRO A 61 16.12 -13.75 10.40
C PRO A 61 17.65 -13.77 10.35
N GLY A 62 18.28 -13.37 11.45
CA GLY A 62 19.75 -13.32 11.56
C GLY A 62 20.39 -12.05 10.99
N ALA A 63 19.61 -11.12 10.44
CA ALA A 63 20.13 -9.81 10.07
C ALA A 63 20.53 -8.99 11.30
N SER A 64 21.67 -8.31 11.21
CA SER A 64 22.23 -7.44 12.26
C SER A 64 22.32 -5.97 11.85
N VAL A 65 22.05 -5.68 10.58
CA VAL A 65 22.08 -4.35 9.98
C VAL A 65 20.72 -4.09 9.36
N VAL A 66 20.31 -2.82 9.26
CA VAL A 66 19.12 -2.45 8.48
C VAL A 66 19.58 -2.07 7.09
N ASP A 67 19.03 -2.75 6.09
CA ASP A 67 19.23 -2.48 4.66
C ASP A 67 17.95 -2.87 3.91
N LEU A 68 17.69 -2.26 2.76
CA LEU A 68 16.45 -2.50 2.00
C LEU A 68 16.33 -3.96 1.52
N SER A 69 17.44 -4.63 1.20
CA SER A 69 17.44 -6.01 0.70
C SER A 69 17.02 -7.05 1.75
N ILE A 70 17.08 -6.69 3.03
CA ILE A 70 16.77 -7.55 4.17
C ILE A 70 15.60 -7.03 5.01
N LEU A 71 15.04 -5.86 4.66
CA LEU A 71 13.86 -5.31 5.30
C LEU A 71 12.62 -6.02 4.77
N ARG A 72 11.93 -6.77 5.63
CA ARG A 72 10.72 -7.51 5.27
C ARG A 72 9.47 -6.64 5.38
N LYS A 73 9.42 -5.79 6.39
CA LYS A 73 8.21 -5.02 6.72
C LYS A 73 8.53 -3.78 7.56
N ILE A 74 7.79 -2.72 7.29
CA ILE A 74 7.69 -1.53 8.15
C ILE A 74 6.33 -1.58 8.87
N ASN A 75 6.34 -1.91 10.15
CA ASN A 75 5.12 -1.93 10.97
C ASN A 75 4.69 -0.53 11.38
N HIS A 76 3.39 -0.33 11.55
CA HIS A 76 2.82 0.93 12.06
C HIS A 76 3.22 2.18 11.26
N CYS A 77 3.57 2.04 9.97
CA CYS A 77 4.08 3.12 9.12
C CYS A 77 3.18 4.36 9.07
N HIS A 78 1.87 4.18 9.00
CA HIS A 78 0.89 5.28 9.01
C HIS A 78 0.83 6.08 10.32
N PHE A 79 1.35 5.55 11.44
CA PHE A 79 1.44 6.28 12.71
C PHE A 79 2.73 7.10 12.83
N HIS A 80 3.80 6.69 12.13
CA HIS A 80 5.15 7.20 12.32
C HIS A 80 5.71 7.94 11.11
N ASP A 81 5.03 7.90 9.96
CA ASP A 81 5.47 8.58 8.75
C ASP A 81 4.28 9.19 8.00
N ASP A 82 4.41 10.48 7.66
CA ASP A 82 3.35 11.26 7.05
C ASP A 82 2.99 10.80 5.63
N ILE A 83 3.93 10.24 4.87
CA ILE A 83 3.66 9.76 3.50
C ILE A 83 2.77 8.52 3.59
N PHE A 84 3.09 7.59 4.49
CA PHE A 84 2.25 6.44 4.74
C PHE A 84 0.90 6.82 5.38
N ALA A 85 0.87 7.82 6.26
CA ALA A 85 -0.37 8.33 6.85
C ALA A 85 -1.31 8.93 5.79
N GLN A 86 -0.76 9.76 4.90
CA GLN A 86 -1.51 10.35 3.78
C GLN A 86 -2.04 9.27 2.84
N HIS A 87 -1.24 8.26 2.53
CA HIS A 87 -1.68 7.13 1.72
C HIS A 87 -2.79 6.32 2.40
N ALA A 88 -2.68 6.05 3.71
CA ALA A 88 -3.70 5.33 4.46
C ALA A 88 -5.02 6.13 4.58
N ALA A 89 -4.93 7.46 4.66
CA ALA A 89 -6.08 8.36 4.63
C ALA A 89 -6.63 8.59 3.21
N HIS A 90 -5.93 8.12 2.17
CA HIS A 90 -6.38 8.26 0.80
C HIS A 90 -7.68 7.48 0.61
N ARG A 91 -8.79 8.22 0.48
CA ARG A 91 -10.05 7.64 0.03
C ARG A 91 -9.80 7.23 -1.41
N ALA A 92 -9.81 5.92 -1.67
CA ALA A 92 -9.85 5.42 -3.04
C ALA A 92 -10.94 6.21 -3.77
N SER A 93 -10.60 6.86 -4.88
CA SER A 93 -11.44 7.85 -5.57
C SER A 93 -12.63 7.22 -6.31
N TRP A 94 -13.31 6.30 -5.64
CA TRP A 94 -14.60 5.76 -6.02
C TRP A 94 -15.64 6.72 -5.47
N THR A 95 -16.13 7.62 -6.31
CA THR A 95 -17.32 8.39 -6.00
C THR A 95 -18.49 7.43 -5.89
N TRP A 96 -18.84 7.04 -4.66
CA TRP A 96 -20.13 6.42 -4.35
C TRP A 96 -21.20 7.49 -4.49
N SER A 97 -21.80 7.58 -5.67
CA SER A 97 -23.05 8.32 -5.85
C SER A 97 -24.15 7.46 -5.23
N ASN A 98 -24.61 7.84 -4.04
CA ASN A 98 -25.75 7.19 -3.41
C ASN A 98 -27.02 7.56 -4.21
N PRO A 99 -27.89 6.61 -4.58
CA PRO A 99 -29.21 6.92 -5.13
C PRO A 99 -30.11 7.61 -4.09
#